data_AF-A0A7M2SDC4-F1
#
_entry.id   AF-A0A7M2SDC4-F1
#
_cell.length_a   1.000
_cell.length_b   1.000
_cell.length_c   1.000
_cell.angle_alpha   90.00
_cell.angle_beta   90.00
_cell.angle_gamma   90.00
#
_symmetry.space_group_name_H-M   'P 1'
#
loop_
_entity.id
_entity.type
_entity.pdbx_description
1 polymer ?
#
loop_
_entity_poly.entity_id
_entity_poly.type
_entity_poly.pdbx_seq_one_letter_code
_entity_poly.pdbx_strand_id
1 'polypeptide(L)'
;MTSRVHRRVREVRAALGQLRHPPEFRIPRPLLRPDQAEWAAAVLADAEAAEALARQARTPQGAGTDALLGAAVGIWRALRKLDQGTGALSAADLRQVRRQVHASRQALADDGLEIQEHDGLPFDSGQSLEVLVFQDEPELDREVVLETVRPSVYFRGERIQMGQVIVGRPAPDQHPGI
;
A
#
# COMPACT_ATOMS: atom_id res chain seq x y z
N MET A 1 -6.90 -5.26 -23.98
CA MET A 1 -6.32 -5.68 -25.28
C MET A 1 -4.81 -5.49 -25.40
N THR A 2 -4.17 -4.60 -24.63
CA THR A 2 -2.73 -4.30 -24.67
C THR A 2 -1.81 -5.42 -24.13
N SER A 3 -2.27 -6.26 -23.19
CA SER A 3 -1.47 -7.31 -22.55
C SER A 3 -0.98 -8.43 -23.49
N ARG A 4 -1.82 -8.88 -24.44
CA ARG A 4 -1.44 -9.96 -25.38
C ARG A 4 -0.34 -9.54 -26.36
N VAL A 5 -0.33 -8.28 -26.77
CA VAL A 5 0.68 -7.73 -27.71
C VAL A 5 2.05 -7.66 -27.04
N HIS A 6 2.11 -7.20 -25.79
CA HIS A 6 3.36 -7.10 -25.03
C HIS A 6 3.99 -8.49 -24.74
N ARG A 7 3.15 -9.50 -24.47
CA ARG A 7 3.60 -10.89 -24.29
C ARG A 7 4.24 -11.45 -25.55
N ARG A 8 3.59 -11.28 -26.71
CA ARG A 8 4.15 -11.72 -28.01
C ARG A 8 5.47 -11.03 -28.37
N VAL A 9 5.59 -9.73 -28.11
CA VAL A 9 6.84 -8.98 -28.36
C VAL A 9 7.99 -9.48 -27.47
N ARG A 10 7.72 -9.79 -26.19
CA ARG A 10 8.73 -10.38 -25.29
C ARG A 10 9.15 -11.78 -25.74
N GLU A 11 8.22 -12.61 -26.19
CA GLU A 11 8.51 -13.97 -26.70
C GLU A 11 9.40 -13.91 -27.96
N VAL A 12 9.11 -13.01 -28.90
CA VAL A 12 9.93 -12.79 -30.11
C VAL A 12 11.33 -12.26 -29.74
N ARG A 13 11.41 -11.28 -28.82
CA ARG A 13 12.71 -10.73 -28.37
C ARG A 13 13.54 -11.77 -27.61
N ALA A 14 12.90 -12.63 -26.81
CA ALA A 14 13.57 -13.73 -26.11
C ALA A 14 14.08 -14.78 -27.10
N ALA A 15 13.29 -15.16 -28.10
CA ALA A 15 13.70 -16.09 -29.16
C ALA A 15 14.88 -15.54 -29.98
N LEU A 16 14.86 -14.24 -30.34
CA LEU A 16 15.96 -13.57 -31.01
C LEU A 16 17.21 -13.44 -30.10
N GLY A 17 17.01 -13.23 -28.80
CA GLY A 17 18.09 -13.22 -27.81
C GLY A 17 18.79 -14.57 -27.69
N GLN A 18 18.04 -15.67 -27.74
CA GLN A 18 18.58 -17.03 -27.72
C GLN A 18 19.48 -17.35 -28.93
N LEU A 19 19.29 -16.66 -30.07
CA LEU A 19 20.16 -16.86 -31.25
C LEU A 19 21.59 -16.39 -31.04
N ARG A 20 21.84 -15.48 -30.08
CA ARG A 20 23.19 -15.04 -29.69
C ARG A 20 23.95 -16.10 -28.91
N HIS A 21 23.25 -17.09 -28.38
CA HIS A 21 23.84 -18.20 -27.65
C HIS A 21 24.04 -19.41 -28.58
N PRO A 22 25.10 -20.21 -28.32
CA PRO A 22 25.29 -21.49 -28.97
C PRO A 22 24.05 -22.41 -28.80
N PRO A 23 23.77 -23.31 -29.76
CA PRO A 23 22.58 -24.16 -29.77
C PRO A 23 22.33 -24.91 -28.46
N GLU A 24 23.39 -25.37 -27.80
CA GLU A 24 23.37 -26.11 -26.53
C GLU A 24 22.86 -25.31 -25.33
N PHE A 25 22.91 -23.97 -25.39
CA PHE A 25 22.40 -23.09 -24.34
C PHE A 25 21.03 -22.48 -24.66
N ARG A 26 20.44 -22.85 -25.80
CA ARG A 26 19.10 -22.40 -26.17
C ARG A 26 18.08 -23.20 -25.38
N ILE A 27 17.26 -22.50 -24.60
CA ILE A 27 16.23 -23.13 -23.78
C ILE A 27 15.07 -23.53 -24.71
N PRO A 28 14.82 -24.84 -24.92
CA PRO A 28 13.68 -25.28 -25.69
C PRO A 28 12.40 -24.86 -24.97
N ARG A 29 11.34 -24.56 -25.74
CA ARG A 29 10.04 -24.29 -25.15
C ARG A 29 9.63 -25.52 -24.31
N PRO A 30 9.27 -25.35 -23.03
CA PRO A 30 8.85 -26.47 -22.22
C PRO A 30 7.63 -27.13 -22.87
N LEU A 31 7.79 -28.42 -23.18
CA LEU A 31 6.73 -29.23 -23.76
C LEU A 31 5.84 -29.71 -22.62
N LEU A 32 4.75 -28.99 -22.37
CA LEU A 32 3.67 -29.51 -21.56
C LEU A 32 2.94 -30.58 -22.38
N ARG A 33 2.73 -31.76 -21.78
CA ARG A 33 1.81 -32.74 -22.37
C ARG A 33 0.38 -32.17 -22.38
N PRO A 34 -0.51 -32.61 -23.28
CA PRO A 34 -1.86 -32.06 -23.39
C PRO A 34 -2.65 -32.09 -22.07
N ASP A 35 -2.57 -33.22 -21.34
CA ASP A 35 -3.15 -33.40 -20.00
C ASP A 35 -2.59 -32.40 -18.97
N GLN A 36 -1.28 -32.15 -19.01
CA GLN A 36 -0.63 -31.18 -18.12
C GLN A 36 -1.03 -29.73 -18.46
N ALA A 37 -1.19 -29.42 -19.75
CA ALA A 37 -1.63 -28.10 -20.21
C ALA A 37 -3.09 -27.84 -19.83
N GLU A 38 -3.96 -28.84 -19.97
CA GLU A 38 -5.37 -28.77 -19.57
C GLU A 38 -5.51 -28.62 -18.05
N TRP A 39 -4.78 -29.41 -17.27
CA TRP A 39 -4.75 -29.28 -15.81
C TRP A 39 -4.26 -27.90 -15.37
N ALA A 40 -3.15 -27.40 -15.95
CA ALA A 40 -2.63 -26.08 -15.63
C ALA A 40 -3.64 -24.98 -15.99
N ALA A 41 -4.31 -25.09 -17.14
CA ALA A 41 -5.35 -24.14 -17.54
C ALA A 41 -6.55 -24.15 -16.58
N ALA A 42 -6.97 -25.33 -16.12
CA ALA A 42 -8.05 -25.45 -15.14
C ALA A 42 -7.67 -24.82 -13.80
N VAL A 43 -6.48 -25.10 -13.28
CA VAL A 43 -5.99 -24.50 -12.02
C VAL A 43 -5.86 -22.98 -12.12
N LEU A 44 -5.38 -22.46 -13.25
CA LEU A 44 -5.33 -21.02 -13.50
C LEU A 44 -6.72 -20.41 -13.57
N ALA A 45 -7.67 -21.06 -14.23
CA ALA A 45 -9.06 -20.58 -14.29
C ALA A 45 -9.72 -20.57 -12.91
N ASP A 46 -9.49 -21.60 -12.10
CA ASP A 46 -9.99 -21.66 -10.71
C ASP A 46 -9.37 -20.57 -9.85
N ALA A 47 -8.06 -20.32 -9.98
CA ALA A 47 -7.36 -19.24 -9.27
C ALA A 47 -7.89 -17.86 -9.69
N GLU A 48 -8.05 -17.62 -11.00
CA GLU A 48 -8.62 -16.37 -11.52
C GLU A 48 -10.07 -16.17 -11.05
N ALA A 49 -10.88 -17.24 -11.02
CA ALA A 49 -12.25 -17.20 -10.52
C ALA A 49 -12.31 -16.92 -9.01
N ALA A 50 -11.44 -17.57 -8.22
CA ALA A 50 -11.31 -17.31 -6.80
C ALA A 50 -10.87 -15.87 -6.51
N GLU A 51 -9.89 -15.34 -7.27
CA GLU A 51 -9.47 -13.95 -7.18
C GLU A 51 -10.60 -12.98 -7.55
N ALA A 52 -11.36 -13.28 -8.61
CA ALA A 52 -12.49 -12.45 -9.05
C ALA A 52 -13.60 -12.43 -8.00
N LEU A 53 -13.95 -13.59 -7.42
CA LEU A 53 -14.93 -13.68 -6.34
C LEU A 53 -14.45 -12.93 -5.10
N ALA A 54 -13.17 -13.06 -4.73
CA ALA A 54 -12.58 -12.30 -3.63
C ALA A 54 -12.58 -10.80 -3.92
N ARG A 55 -12.36 -10.36 -5.17
CA ARG A 55 -12.42 -8.94 -5.57
C ARG A 55 -13.85 -8.41 -5.51
N GLN A 56 -14.84 -9.21 -5.92
CA GLN A 56 -16.25 -8.87 -5.80
C GLN A 56 -16.70 -8.79 -4.35
N ALA A 57 -16.30 -9.74 -3.49
CA ALA A 57 -16.55 -9.69 -2.05
C ALA A 57 -15.91 -8.47 -1.38
N ARG A 58 -14.73 -8.04 -1.87
CA ARG A 58 -14.05 -6.81 -1.41
C ARG A 58 -14.73 -5.53 -1.89
N THR A 59 -15.48 -5.57 -2.99
CA THR A 59 -16.18 -4.41 -3.55
C THR A 59 -17.64 -4.41 -3.10
N PRO A 60 -18.01 -3.66 -2.05
CA PRO A 60 -19.42 -3.59 -1.68
C PRO A 60 -20.16 -2.72 -2.71
N GLN A 61 -21.26 -3.23 -3.25
CA GLN A 61 -22.31 -2.34 -3.71
C GLN A 61 -22.97 -1.71 -2.48
N GLY A 62 -22.59 -0.46 -2.16
CA GLY A 62 -23.32 0.41 -1.24
C GLY A 62 -22.71 0.65 0.16
N ALA A 63 -21.81 -0.21 0.65
CA ALA A 63 -21.34 -0.09 2.05
C ALA A 63 -20.40 1.10 2.34
N GLY A 64 -19.74 1.67 1.31
CA GLY A 64 -18.87 2.85 1.51
C GLY A 64 -19.60 4.20 1.58
N THR A 65 -20.79 4.32 1.02
CA THR A 65 -21.44 5.63 0.83
C THR A 65 -21.94 6.23 2.15
N ASP A 66 -22.51 5.42 3.04
CA ASP A 66 -23.03 5.89 4.33
C ASP A 66 -21.91 6.29 5.30
N ALA A 67 -20.82 5.52 5.33
CA ALA A 67 -19.64 5.84 6.11
C ALA A 67 -18.98 7.14 5.63
N LEU A 68 -18.84 7.30 4.30
CA LEU A 68 -18.34 8.53 3.69
C LEU A 68 -19.24 9.73 4.00
N LEU A 69 -20.56 9.57 3.89
CA LEU A 69 -21.53 10.62 4.20
C LEU A 69 -21.44 11.02 5.68
N GLY A 70 -21.44 10.05 6.59
CA GLY A 70 -21.31 10.27 8.03
C GLY A 70 -20.02 11.00 8.38
N ALA A 71 -18.90 10.55 7.81
CA ALA A 71 -17.60 11.17 7.99
C ALA A 71 -17.57 12.61 7.48
N ALA A 72 -18.05 12.86 6.26
CA ALA A 72 -18.11 14.17 5.63
C ALA A 72 -18.97 15.15 6.45
N VAL A 73 -20.15 14.72 6.91
CA VAL A 73 -21.04 15.56 7.73
C VAL A 73 -20.41 15.87 9.09
N GLY A 74 -19.78 14.90 9.75
CA GLY A 74 -19.10 15.11 11.03
C GLY A 74 -17.92 16.07 10.91
N ILE A 75 -17.10 15.93 9.86
CA ILE A 75 -15.99 16.85 9.57
C ILE A 75 -16.52 18.25 9.26
N TRP A 76 -17.56 18.38 8.44
CA TRP A 76 -18.18 19.66 8.15
C TRP A 76 -18.70 20.37 9.41
N ARG A 77 -19.34 19.64 10.33
CA ARG A 77 -19.79 20.19 11.62
C ARG A 77 -18.61 20.65 12.48
N ALA A 78 -17.53 19.87 12.50
CA ALA A 78 -16.30 20.22 13.22
C ALA A 78 -15.67 21.51 12.67
N LEU A 79 -15.47 21.59 11.35
CA LEU A 79 -14.90 22.77 10.68
C LEU A 79 -15.77 24.00 10.88
N ARG A 80 -17.08 23.90 10.66
CA ARG A 80 -18.02 25.01 10.90
C ARG A 80 -17.94 25.53 12.33
N LYS A 81 -17.71 24.67 13.31
CA LYS A 81 -17.57 25.06 14.72
C LYS A 81 -16.25 25.79 14.98
N LEU A 82 -15.18 25.41 14.29
CA LEU A 82 -13.89 26.10 14.33
C LEU A 82 -14.00 27.48 13.66
N ASP A 83 -14.71 27.58 12.53
CA ASP A 83 -14.82 28.81 11.73
C ASP A 83 -15.79 29.85 12.32
N GLN A 84 -16.73 29.44 13.16
CA GLN A 84 -17.74 30.33 13.76
C GLN A 84 -17.21 31.25 14.88
N GLY A 85 -15.97 31.05 15.34
CA GLY A 85 -15.37 31.86 16.40
C GLY A 85 -14.59 33.06 15.85
N THR A 86 -14.98 34.28 16.22
CA THR A 86 -14.14 35.48 16.07
C THR A 86 -13.14 35.65 17.23
N GLY A 87 -13.13 34.71 18.18
CA GLY A 87 -12.25 34.68 19.36
C GLY A 87 -11.88 33.25 19.76
N ALA A 88 -11.13 33.11 20.85
CA ALA A 88 -10.65 31.81 21.33
C ALA A 88 -11.84 30.86 21.65
N LEU A 89 -11.78 29.64 21.11
CA LEU A 89 -12.79 28.61 21.34
C LEU A 89 -12.83 28.20 22.81
N SER A 90 -14.02 27.95 23.33
CA SER A 90 -14.15 27.42 24.69
C SER A 90 -13.66 25.96 24.75
N ALA A 91 -13.27 25.51 25.95
CA ALA A 91 -12.92 24.10 26.16
C ALA A 91 -14.09 23.14 25.83
N ALA A 92 -15.33 23.59 25.97
CA ALA A 92 -16.51 22.81 25.58
C ALA A 92 -16.61 22.65 24.07
N ASP A 93 -16.33 23.71 23.31
CA ASP A 93 -16.32 23.68 21.85
C ASP A 93 -15.22 22.73 21.34
N LEU A 94 -14.01 22.81 21.90
CA LEU A 94 -12.91 21.91 21.54
C LEU A 94 -13.24 20.44 21.82
N ARG A 95 -13.87 20.13 22.96
CA ARG A 95 -14.35 18.77 23.25
C ARG A 95 -15.37 18.31 22.22
N GLN A 96 -16.27 19.20 21.79
CA GLN A 96 -17.28 18.86 20.78
C GLN A 96 -16.65 18.61 19.42
N VAL A 97 -15.72 19.46 18.97
CA VAL A 97 -14.95 19.27 17.74
C VAL A 97 -14.22 17.93 17.76
N ARG A 98 -13.50 17.64 18.85
CA ARG A 98 -12.80 16.37 19.02
C ARG A 98 -13.74 15.17 18.90
N ARG A 99 -14.93 15.22 19.53
CA ARG A 99 -15.94 14.17 19.41
C ARG A 99 -16.41 13.97 17.96
N GLN A 100 -16.67 15.05 17.23
CA GLN A 100 -17.10 14.95 15.83
C GLN A 100 -16.02 14.32 14.95
N VAL A 101 -14.77 14.72 15.11
CA VAL A 101 -13.63 14.14 14.37
C VAL A 101 -13.46 12.65 14.68
N HIS A 102 -13.52 12.26 15.96
CA HIS A 102 -13.43 10.84 16.34
C HIS A 102 -14.60 10.02 15.80
N ALA A 103 -15.83 10.54 15.85
CA ALA A 103 -16.99 9.86 15.28
C ALA A 103 -16.87 9.68 13.77
N SER A 104 -16.40 10.69 13.04
CA SER A 104 -16.11 10.59 11.60
C SER A 104 -15.05 9.54 11.30
N ARG A 105 -13.97 9.51 12.07
CA ARG A 105 -12.91 8.49 11.91
C ARG A 105 -13.44 7.09 12.22
N GLN A 106 -14.23 6.95 13.27
CA GLN A 106 -14.80 5.66 13.66
C GLN A 106 -15.76 5.12 12.58
N ALA A 107 -16.61 5.96 12.00
CA ALA A 107 -17.51 5.55 10.92
C ALA A 107 -16.75 5.00 9.69
N LEU A 108 -15.60 5.60 9.35
CA LEU A 108 -14.73 5.08 8.27
C LEU A 108 -14.04 3.78 8.68
N ALA A 109 -13.60 3.67 9.94
CA ALA A 109 -12.97 2.46 10.46
C ALA A 109 -13.95 1.28 10.52
N ASP A 110 -15.19 1.52 10.92
CA ASP A 110 -16.27 0.53 10.94
C ASP A 110 -16.57 0.00 9.52
N ASP A 111 -16.30 0.79 8.48
CA ASP A 111 -16.41 0.39 7.07
C ASP A 111 -15.11 -0.26 6.50
N GLY A 112 -14.09 -0.40 7.35
CA GLY A 112 -12.84 -1.09 7.05
C GLY A 112 -11.69 -0.18 6.62
N LEU A 113 -11.75 1.13 6.86
CA LEU A 113 -10.60 2.01 6.67
C LEU A 113 -9.62 1.88 7.85
N GLU A 114 -8.38 1.51 7.55
CA GLU A 114 -7.29 1.41 8.52
C GLU A 114 -6.18 2.40 8.15
N ILE A 115 -5.73 3.18 9.14
CA ILE A 115 -4.61 4.11 9.00
C ILE A 115 -3.50 3.60 9.90
N GLN A 116 -2.35 3.30 9.31
CA GLN A 116 -1.18 2.78 9.99
C GLN A 116 -0.06 3.81 9.99
N GLU A 117 0.31 4.27 11.18
CA GLU A 117 1.51 5.04 11.47
C GLU A 117 2.67 4.07 11.76
N HIS A 118 3.89 4.52 11.48
CA HIS A 118 5.09 3.67 11.57
C HIS A 118 6.14 4.22 12.54
N ASP A 119 5.82 5.27 13.30
CA ASP A 119 6.77 5.94 14.19
C ASP A 119 7.36 4.99 15.23
N GLY A 120 8.69 5.01 15.36
CA GLY A 120 9.44 4.15 16.27
C GLY A 120 9.48 2.68 15.86
N LEU A 121 8.84 2.28 14.75
CA LEU A 121 8.95 0.93 14.24
C LEU A 121 10.32 0.72 13.60
N PRO A 122 10.92 -0.47 13.75
CA PRO A 122 12.09 -0.83 12.97
C PRO A 122 11.84 -0.77 11.48
N PHE A 123 12.82 -0.23 10.77
CA PHE A 123 12.79 -0.19 9.31
C PHE A 123 13.57 -1.38 8.73
N ASP A 124 13.04 -1.93 7.63
CA ASP A 124 13.72 -2.91 6.79
C ASP A 124 13.41 -2.59 5.32
N SER A 125 14.41 -2.67 4.45
CA SER A 125 14.29 -2.36 3.01
C SER A 125 13.24 -3.19 2.25
N GLY A 126 12.81 -4.34 2.79
CA GLY A 126 11.73 -5.17 2.26
C GLY A 126 10.32 -4.72 2.67
N GLN A 127 10.20 -3.77 3.60
CA GLN A 127 8.92 -3.20 3.96
C GLN A 127 8.35 -2.39 2.80
N SER A 128 7.03 -2.45 2.64
CA SER A 128 6.35 -1.64 1.64
C SER A 128 6.16 -0.22 2.17
N LEU A 129 7.25 0.54 2.27
CA LEU A 129 7.28 1.96 2.65
C LEU A 129 8.12 2.75 1.66
N GLU A 130 7.77 4.01 1.44
CA GLU A 130 8.59 4.94 0.68
C GLU A 130 9.43 5.76 1.65
N VAL A 131 10.75 5.56 1.63
CA VAL A 131 11.68 6.36 2.44
C VAL A 131 11.96 7.67 1.73
N LEU A 132 11.63 8.79 2.37
CA LEU A 132 11.90 10.12 1.84
C LEU A 132 13.33 10.56 2.11
N VAL A 133 13.85 10.24 3.30
CA VAL A 133 15.22 10.58 3.69
C VAL A 133 15.72 9.62 4.77
N PHE A 134 17.02 9.33 4.72
CA PHE A 134 17.75 8.70 5.81
C PHE A 134 18.48 9.78 6.62
N GLN A 135 18.36 9.74 7.94
CA GLN A 135 19.02 10.66 8.87
C GLN A 135 20.01 9.89 9.74
N ASP A 136 21.22 10.41 9.89
CA ASP A 136 22.24 9.81 10.76
C ASP A 136 21.91 10.14 12.22
N GLU A 137 21.64 9.11 13.01
CA GLU A 137 21.26 9.19 14.42
C GLU A 137 22.24 8.31 15.22
N PRO A 138 23.29 8.90 15.82
CA PRO A 138 24.35 8.15 16.50
C PRO A 138 23.87 7.34 17.71
N GLU A 139 22.70 7.71 18.28
CA GLU A 139 22.10 7.03 19.42
C GLU A 139 21.37 5.73 19.04
N LEU A 140 21.16 5.49 17.74
CA LEU A 140 20.50 4.28 17.25
C LEU A 140 21.49 3.14 17.04
N ASP A 141 21.04 1.93 17.37
CA ASP A 141 21.73 0.67 17.12
C ASP A 141 21.29 -0.01 15.80
N ARG A 142 20.19 0.46 15.20
CA ARG A 142 19.56 -0.08 13.98
C ARG A 142 18.75 0.98 13.26
N GLU A 143 18.35 0.69 12.02
CA GLU A 143 17.43 1.54 11.30
C GLU A 143 16.02 1.49 11.91
N VAL A 144 15.45 2.67 12.21
CA VAL A 144 14.09 2.85 12.71
C VAL A 144 13.40 4.00 11.98
N VAL A 145 12.09 3.91 11.86
CA VAL A 145 11.28 5.04 11.38
C VAL A 145 11.24 6.10 12.47
N LEU A 146 11.83 7.27 12.20
CA LEU A 146 11.78 8.42 13.10
C LEU A 146 10.42 9.11 13.03
N GLU A 147 9.89 9.27 11.81
CA GLU A 147 8.66 10.01 11.55
C GLU A 147 7.91 9.46 10.33
N THR A 148 6.60 9.33 10.50
CA THR A 148 5.63 9.03 9.45
C THR A 148 5.11 10.33 8.86
N VAL A 149 5.71 10.74 7.74
CA VAL A 149 5.28 11.93 6.99
C VAL A 149 3.91 11.71 6.35
N ARG A 150 3.63 10.48 5.91
CA ARG A 150 2.33 10.07 5.40
C ARG A 150 2.02 8.64 5.85
N PRO A 151 0.87 8.37 6.47
CA PRO A 151 0.56 7.03 6.93
C PRO A 151 0.25 6.10 5.75
N SER A 152 0.42 4.81 5.98
CA SER A 152 -0.17 3.80 5.10
C SER A 152 -1.66 3.74 5.34
N VAL A 153 -2.45 3.69 4.26
CA VAL A 153 -3.91 3.58 4.35
C VAL A 153 -4.36 2.32 3.66
N TYR A 154 -5.13 1.52 4.38
CA TYR A 154 -5.75 0.31 3.89
C TYR A 154 -7.27 0.48 3.93
N PHE A 155 -7.94 -0.07 2.93
CA PHE A 155 -9.39 -0.18 2.91
C PHE A 155 -9.73 -1.65 2.71
N ARG A 156 -10.33 -2.27 3.73
CA ARG A 156 -10.74 -3.67 3.74
C ARG A 156 -9.59 -4.62 3.40
N GLY A 157 -8.43 -4.36 4.03
CA GLY A 157 -7.20 -5.11 3.85
C GLY A 157 -6.44 -4.82 2.55
N GLU A 158 -6.97 -4.01 1.63
CA GLU A 158 -6.24 -3.56 0.44
C GLU A 158 -5.57 -2.23 0.71
N ARG A 159 -4.26 -2.15 0.44
CA ARG A 159 -3.54 -0.88 0.60
C ARG A 159 -3.87 0.09 -0.52
N ILE A 160 -4.52 1.19 -0.17
CA ILE A 160 -4.88 2.27 -1.09
C ILE A 160 -3.88 3.43 -1.04
N GLN A 161 -3.03 3.49 -0.01
CA GLN A 161 -1.95 4.48 0.08
C GLN A 161 -0.68 3.85 0.68
N MET A 162 0.44 4.03 -0.02
CA MET A 162 1.79 3.74 0.47
C MET A 162 2.18 4.75 1.56
N GLY A 163 2.74 4.26 2.67
CA GLY A 163 3.28 5.14 3.72
C GLY A 163 4.60 5.78 3.29
N GLN A 164 4.82 7.03 3.71
CA GLN A 164 6.05 7.77 3.50
C GLN A 164 6.69 8.09 4.83
N VAL A 165 7.99 7.77 4.96
CA VAL A 165 8.69 7.79 6.24
C VAL A 165 10.05 8.46 6.14
N ILE A 166 10.51 8.98 7.28
CA ILE A 166 11.88 9.37 7.56
C ILE A 166 12.52 8.26 8.39
N VAL A 167 13.66 7.75 7.95
CA VAL A 167 14.36 6.65 8.63
C VAL A 167 15.62 7.19 9.29
N GLY A 168 15.78 6.91 10.58
CA GLY A 168 17.01 7.11 11.32
C GLY A 168 17.90 5.89 11.13
N ARG A 169 19.19 6.09 10.91
CA ARG A 169 20.18 5.03 10.83
C ARG A 169 21.35 5.33 11.74
N PRO A 170 22.04 4.30 12.26
CA PRO A 170 23.27 4.50 13.02
C PRO A 170 24.28 5.29 12.18
N ALA A 171 25.06 6.16 12.84
CA ALA A 171 26.15 6.86 12.15
C ALA A 171 27.11 5.82 11.53
N PRO A 172 27.51 5.98 10.26
CA PRO A 172 28.48 5.08 9.66
C PRO A 172 29.78 5.14 10.45
N ASP A 173 30.28 3.97 10.88
CA ASP A 173 31.61 3.85 11.48
C ASP A 173 32.60 4.53 10.56
N GLN A 174 33.18 5.65 11.01
CA GLN A 174 34.32 6.25 10.35
C GLN A 174 35.49 5.30 10.53
N HIS A 175 35.60 4.28 9.69
CA HIS A 175 36.87 3.59 9.47
C HIS A 175 37.72 4.52 8.60
N PRO A 176 38.78 5.16 9.14
CA PRO A 176 39.72 5.86 8.30
C PRO A 176 40.42 4.79 7.46
N GLY A 177 40.24 4.86 6.14
CA GLY A 177 40.95 4.00 5.21
C GLY A 177 42.46 4.07 5.49
N ILE A 178 43.05 2.91 5.74
CA ILE A 178 44.50 2.68 5.76
C ILE A 178 44.99 2.64 4.31
#